data_AF-A0A924KUU2-F1
#
_entry.id   AF-A0A924KUU2-F1
#
_cell.length_a   1.000
_cell.length_b   1.000
_cell.length_c   1.000
_cell.angle_alpha   90.00
_cell.angle_beta   90.00
_cell.angle_gamma   90.00
#
_symmetry.space_group_name_H-M   'P 1'
#
loop_
_entity.id
_entity.type
_entity.pdbx_description
1 polymer ?
#
loop_
_entity_poly.entity_id
_entity_poly.type
_entity_poly.pdbx_seq_one_letter_code
_entity_poly.pdbx_strand_id
1 'polypeptide(L)'
;MVIAPLTPFIANALEVTGVVLGIGGAFAMAMQRYRMASSCWVVGNVALIVLALSAGLGMLAFMYVIYCALAMVSLINLARSELRQKRLLAKQEKHQAEVPREAEPRLLPP
;
A
#
# COMPACT_ATOMS: atom_id res chain seq x y z
N MET A 1 -24.41 -6.71 -24.06
CA MET A 1 -23.10 -7.41 -24.00
C MET A 1 -23.19 -8.40 -22.85
N VAL A 2 -23.46 -9.68 -23.15
CA VAL A 2 -23.54 -10.74 -22.14
C VAL A 2 -22.10 -11.19 -21.89
N ILE A 3 -21.52 -10.76 -20.77
CA ILE A 3 -20.28 -11.33 -20.26
C ILE A 3 -20.58 -12.79 -19.95
N ALA A 4 -19.79 -13.72 -20.48
CA ALA A 4 -19.95 -15.15 -20.20
C ALA A 4 -20.09 -15.35 -18.68
N PRO A 5 -21.13 -16.06 -18.20
CA PRO A 5 -21.36 -16.19 -16.77
C PRO A 5 -20.12 -16.83 -16.14
N LEU A 6 -19.56 -16.16 -15.12
CA LEU A 6 -18.55 -16.80 -14.28
C LEU A 6 -19.11 -18.13 -13.79
N THR A 7 -18.33 -19.19 -13.91
CA THR A 7 -18.70 -20.44 -13.27
C THR A 7 -18.83 -20.19 -11.75
N PRO A 8 -19.78 -20.84 -11.06
CA PRO A 8 -20.02 -20.59 -9.64
C PRO A 8 -18.77 -20.78 -8.77
N PHE A 9 -17.86 -21.67 -9.20
CA PHE A 9 -16.54 -21.86 -8.57
C PHE A 9 -15.66 -20.62 -8.64
N ILE A 10 -15.59 -19.94 -9.78
CA ILE A 10 -14.75 -18.75 -9.95
C ILE A 10 -15.36 -17.56 -9.20
N ALA A 11 -16.69 -17.40 -9.25
CA ALA A 11 -17.37 -16.35 -8.51
C ALA A 11 -17.10 -16.47 -6.99
N ASN A 12 -17.26 -17.67 -6.44
CA ASN A 12 -16.98 -17.95 -5.03
C ASN A 12 -15.50 -17.72 -4.68
N ALA A 13 -14.58 -18.16 -5.54
CA ALA A 13 -13.14 -17.93 -5.32
C ALA A 13 -12.78 -16.44 -5.31
N LEU A 14 -13.38 -15.63 -6.20
CA LEU A 14 -13.18 -14.18 -6.25
C LEU A 14 -13.78 -13.48 -5.03
N GLU A 15 -14.95 -13.90 -4.58
CA GLU A 15 -15.60 -13.38 -3.38
C GLU A 15 -14.74 -13.63 -2.13
N VAL A 16 -14.31 -14.88 -1.93
CA VAL A 16 -13.42 -15.25 -0.83
C VAL A 16 -12.10 -14.47 -0.92
N THR A 17 -11.52 -14.35 -2.11
CA THR A 17 -10.29 -13.59 -2.33
C THR A 17 -10.47 -12.11 -1.95
N GLY A 18 -11.57 -11.49 -2.38
CA GLY A 18 -11.91 -10.11 -2.06
C GLY A 18 -12.04 -9.89 -0.54
N VAL A 19 -12.73 -10.79 0.15
CA VAL A 19 -12.92 -10.72 1.62
C VAL A 19 -11.60 -10.93 2.36
N VAL A 20 -10.85 -11.98 2.03
CA VAL A 20 -9.57 -12.31 2.69
C VAL A 20 -8.56 -11.18 2.50
N LEU A 21 -8.47 -10.61 1.30
CA LEU A 21 -7.57 -9.48 1.03
C LEU A 21 -8.03 -8.18 1.68
N GLY A 22 -9.35 -7.96 1.82
CA GLY A 22 -9.89 -6.83 2.59
C GLY A 22 -9.49 -6.92 4.07
N ILE A 23 -9.69 -8.09 4.69
CA ILE A 23 -9.32 -8.34 6.09
C ILE A 23 -7.80 -8.26 6.26
N GLY A 24 -7.03 -8.91 5.38
CA GLY A 24 -5.57 -8.89 5.39
C GLY A 24 -5.01 -7.48 5.20
N GLY A 25 -5.65 -6.66 4.36
CA GLY A 25 -5.33 -5.26 4.16
C GLY A 25 -5.56 -4.42 5.42
N ALA A 26 -6.69 -4.62 6.11
CA ALA A 26 -6.99 -3.95 7.38
C ALA A 26 -6.01 -4.35 8.50
N PHE A 27 -5.68 -5.63 8.60
CA PHE A 27 -4.70 -6.14 9.56
C PHE A 27 -3.29 -5.61 9.29
N ALA A 28 -2.88 -5.54 8.02
CA ALA A 28 -1.59 -4.97 7.64
C ALA A 28 -1.51 -3.46 7.95
N MET A 29 -2.62 -2.73 7.87
CA MET A 29 -2.72 -1.33 8.34
C MET A 29 -2.50 -1.25 9.86
N ALA A 30 -3.11 -2.15 10.64
CA ALA A 30 -2.92 -2.19 12.09
C ALA A 30 -1.46 -2.48 12.49
N MET A 31 -0.75 -3.29 11.71
CA MET A 31 0.67 -3.59 11.91
C MET A 31 1.63 -2.53 11.35
N GLN A 32 1.13 -1.38 10.88
CA GLN A 32 1.92 -0.33 10.23
C GLN A 32 2.70 -0.85 8.99
N ARG A 33 2.29 -1.99 8.42
CA ARG A 33 2.85 -2.56 7.19
C ARG A 33 2.13 -1.96 5.99
N TYR A 34 2.17 -0.63 5.88
CA TYR A 34 1.36 0.16 4.93
C TYR A 34 1.56 -0.25 3.47
N ARG A 35 2.77 -0.69 3.09
CA ARG A 35 3.07 -1.16 1.74
C ARG A 35 2.33 -2.45 1.38
N MET A 36 2.30 -3.38 2.33
CA MET A 36 1.57 -4.64 2.20
C MET A 36 0.06 -4.38 2.20
N ALA A 37 -0.41 -3.54 3.13
CA ALA A 37 -1.82 -3.19 3.21
C ALA A 37 -2.36 -2.61 1.90
N SER A 38 -1.66 -1.61 1.36
CA SER A 38 -2.10 -0.92 0.14
C SER A 38 -2.06 -1.86 -1.09
N SER A 39 -1.11 -2.81 -1.14
CA SER A 39 -1.09 -3.86 -2.17
C SER A 39 -2.28 -4.82 -2.04
N CYS A 40 -2.63 -5.24 -0.82
CA CYS A 40 -3.81 -6.08 -0.56
C CYS A 40 -5.10 -5.36 -0.99
N TRP A 41 -5.21 -4.06 -0.72
CA TRP A 41 -6.35 -3.26 -1.16
C TRP A 41 -6.48 -3.20 -2.68
N VAL A 42 -5.39 -3.04 -3.42
CA VAL A 42 -5.44 -3.04 -4.90
C VAL A 42 -5.95 -4.39 -5.42
N VAL A 43 -5.35 -5.50 -4.99
CA VAL A 43 -5.71 -6.84 -5.49
C VAL A 43 -7.14 -7.21 -5.08
N GLY A 44 -7.54 -6.88 -3.84
CA GLY A 44 -8.90 -7.10 -3.35
C GLY A 44 -9.95 -6.35 -4.17
N ASN A 45 -9.69 -5.09 -4.51
CA ASN A 45 -10.59 -4.32 -5.37
C ASN A 45 -10.69 -4.90 -6.78
N VAL A 46 -9.59 -5.39 -7.37
CA VAL A 46 -9.63 -6.04 -8.70
C VAL A 46 -10.53 -7.29 -8.67
N ALA A 47 -10.42 -8.13 -7.66
CA ALA A 47 -11.28 -9.31 -7.52
C ALA A 47 -12.78 -8.92 -7.43
N LEU A 48 -13.09 -7.88 -6.66
CA LEU A 48 -14.45 -7.38 -6.49
C LEU A 48 -15.01 -6.70 -7.75
N ILE A 49 -14.17 -6.04 -8.56
CA ILE A 49 -14.59 -5.49 -9.87
C ILE A 49 -15.03 -6.62 -10.80
N VAL A 50 -14.23 -7.68 -10.92
CA VAL A 50 -14.54 -8.82 -11.79
C VAL A 50 -15.84 -9.51 -11.34
N LEU A 51 -16.01 -9.69 -10.03
CA LEU A 51 -17.24 -10.25 -9.45
C LEU A 51 -18.46 -9.36 -9.74
N ALA A 52 -18.35 -8.05 -9.48
CA ALA A 52 -19.45 -7.10 -9.69
C ALA A 52 -19.87 -6.98 -11.16
N LEU A 53 -18.91 -6.95 -12.09
CA LEU A 53 -19.19 -6.95 -13.53
C LEU A 53 -19.91 -8.23 -13.97
N SER A 54 -19.50 -9.38 -13.43
CA SER A 54 -20.10 -10.67 -13.76
C SER A 54 -21.50 -10.83 -13.19
N ALA A 55 -21.79 -10.17 -12.06
CA ALA A 55 -23.13 -10.10 -11.48
C ALA A 55 -24.04 -9.02 -12.12
N GLY A 56 -23.53 -8.26 -13.11
CA GLY A 56 -24.27 -7.16 -13.74
C GLY A 56 -24.44 -5.92 -12.84
N LEU A 57 -23.71 -5.84 -11.74
CA LEU A 57 -23.75 -4.74 -10.76
C LEU A 57 -22.84 -3.59 -11.20
N GLY A 58 -23.19 -2.92 -12.30
CA GLY A 58 -22.34 -1.90 -12.93
C GLY A 58 -21.96 -0.73 -12.00
N MET A 59 -22.90 -0.26 -11.16
CA MET A 59 -22.63 0.80 -10.19
C MET A 59 -21.61 0.38 -9.13
N LEU A 60 -21.71 -0.88 -8.66
CA LEU A 60 -20.80 -1.44 -7.67
C LEU A 60 -19.40 -1.64 -8.26
N ALA A 61 -19.32 -2.13 -9.49
CA ALA A 61 -18.06 -2.27 -10.23
C ALA A 61 -17.36 -0.92 -10.40
N PHE A 62 -18.10 0.13 -10.78
CA PHE A 62 -17.55 1.49 -10.91
C PHE A 62 -17.00 2.01 -9.57
N MET A 63 -17.72 1.78 -8.47
CA MET A 63 -17.26 2.15 -7.13
C MET A 63 -15.93 1.44 -6.78
N TYR A 64 -15.80 0.14 -7.06
CA TYR A 64 -14.55 -0.59 -6.82
C TYR A 64 -13.41 -0.14 -7.73
N VAL A 65 -13.68 0.33 -8.95
CA VAL A 65 -12.67 0.96 -9.81
C VAL A 65 -12.11 2.23 -9.15
N ILE A 66 -12.98 3.08 -8.58
CA ILE A 66 -12.56 4.28 -7.85
C ILE A 66 -11.69 3.89 -6.64
N TYR A 67 -12.13 2.90 -5.85
CA TYR A 67 -11.33 2.43 -4.71
C TYR A 67 -9.98 1.84 -5.13
N CYS A 68 -9.93 1.12 -6.25
CA CYS A 68 -8.68 0.62 -6.82
C CYS A 68 -7.73 1.78 -7.19
N ALA A 69 -8.24 2.84 -7.83
CA ALA A 69 -7.45 4.02 -8.18
C ALA A 69 -6.92 4.74 -6.93
N LEU A 70 -7.74 4.91 -5.90
CA LEU A 70 -7.32 5.51 -4.62
C LEU A 70 -6.24 4.66 -3.93
N ALA A 71 -6.36 3.33 -3.96
CA ALA A 71 -5.35 2.43 -3.42
C ALA A 71 -4.01 2.55 -4.18
N MET A 72 -4.04 2.68 -5.52
CA MET A 72 -2.83 2.93 -6.31
C MET A 72 -2.18 4.29 -5.99
N VAL A 73 -2.98 5.35 -5.85
CA VAL A 73 -2.46 6.68 -5.44
C VAL A 73 -1.81 6.60 -4.06
N SER A 74 -2.41 5.87 -3.12
CA SER A 74 -1.84 5.61 -1.79
C SER A 74 -0.50 4.90 -1.87
N LEU A 75 -0.38 3.84 -2.70
CA LEU A 75 0.90 3.15 -2.95
C LEU A 75 1.97 4.08 -3.49
N ILE A 76 1.63 4.91 -4.48
CA ILE A 76 2.58 5.85 -5.09
C ILE A 76 3.06 6.88 -4.07
N ASN A 77 2.15 7.43 -3.27
CA ASN A 77 2.48 8.40 -2.23
C ASN A 77 3.36 7.78 -1.14
N LEU A 78 3.09 6.53 -0.75
CA LEU A 78 3.92 5.80 0.20
C LEU A 78 5.33 5.52 -0.36
N ALA A 79 5.44 5.12 -1.63
CA ALA A 79 6.74 4.93 -2.27
C ALA A 79 7.54 6.25 -2.34
N ARG A 80 6.87 7.37 -2.61
CA ARG A 80 7.50 8.71 -2.61
C ARG A 80 7.96 9.11 -1.21
N SER A 81 7.18 8.83 -0.17
CA SER A 81 7.57 9.17 1.21
C SER A 81 8.75 8.31 1.69
N GLU A 82 8.77 7.01 1.38
CA GLU A 82 9.91 6.12 1.66
C GLU A 82 11.20 6.64 0.99
N LEU A 83 11.13 7.04 -0.28
CA LEU A 83 12.27 7.62 -1.00
C LEU A 83 12.74 8.94 -0.36
N ARG A 84 11.80 9.79 0.07
CA ARG A 84 12.12 11.05 0.74
C ARG A 84 12.79 10.81 2.09
N GLN A 85 12.28 9.85 2.86
CA GLN A 85 12.84 9.47 4.16
C GLN A 85 14.26 8.93 4.01
N LYS A 86 14.51 8.04 3.04
CA LYS A 86 15.87 7.55 2.74
C LYS A 86 16.84 8.68 2.38
N ARG A 87 16.39 9.66 1.58
CA ARG A 87 17.21 10.84 1.24
C ARG A 87 17.51 11.72 2.45
N LEU A 88 16.56 11.87 3.37
CA LEU A 88 16.77 12.64 4.60
C LEU A 88 17.74 11.94 5.54
N LEU A 89 17.63 10.63 5.71
CA LEU A 89 18.58 9.82 6.49
C LEU A 89 19.99 9.91 5.91
N ALA A 90 20.14 9.77 4.59
CA ALA A 90 21.44 9.91 3.92
C ALA A 90 22.04 11.33 4.06
N LYS A 91 21.20 12.38 4.16
CA LYS A 91 21.68 13.74 4.46
C LYS A 91 22.08 13.89 5.92
N GLN A 92 21.36 13.27 6.86
CA GLN A 92 21.72 13.26 8.27
C GLN A 92 23.04 12.54 8.51
N GLU A 93 23.27 11.38 7.89
CA GLU A 93 24.55 10.67 7.98
C GLU A 93 25.72 11.52 7.49
N LYS A 94 25.54 12.29 6.40
CA LYS A 94 26.55 13.23 5.91
C LYS A 94 26.80 14.39 6.88
N HIS A 95 25.76 15.00 7.43
CA HIS A 95 25.93 16.06 8.43
C HIS A 95 26.50 15.56 9.76
N GLN A 96 26.22 14.33 10.18
CA GLN A 96 26.86 13.73 11.36
C GLN A 96 28.32 13.34 11.10
N ALA A 97 28.67 12.91 9.88
CA ALA A 97 30.06 12.66 9.51
C ALA A 97 30.88 13.96 9.37
N GLU A 98 30.23 15.09 9.07
CA GLU A 98 30.86 16.41 8.96
C GLU A 98 30.91 17.16 10.31
N VAL A 99 30.23 16.65 11.35
CA VAL A 99 30.32 17.13 12.74
C VAL A 99 30.79 15.98 13.65
N PRO A 100 32.08 15.62 13.61
CA PRO A 100 32.84 15.61 14.87
C PRO A 100 34.37 15.79 14.67
N ARG A 101 34.93 16.96 15.02
CA ARG A 101 36.34 17.07 15.51
C ARG A 101 36.77 18.39 16.17
N GLU A 102 35.86 19.34 16.44
CA GLU A 102 36.23 20.56 17.19
C GLU A 102 35.63 20.65 18.60
N ALA A 103 34.78 19.71 19.00
CA ALA A 103 34.21 19.65 20.34
C ALA A 103 34.82 18.52 21.19
N GLU A 104 36.11 18.26 21.04
CA GLU A 104 36.87 17.59 22.11
C GLU A 104 37.11 18.67 23.17
N PRO A 105 36.49 18.62 24.36
CA PRO A 105 36.87 19.51 25.43
C PRO A 105 38.30 19.13 25.78
N ARG A 106 39.27 19.90 25.27
CA ARG A 106 40.65 19.85 25.73
C ARG A 106 40.61 20.06 27.24
N LEU A 107 40.68 18.95 27.96
CA LEU A 107 41.19 18.88 29.32
C LEU A 107 42.56 19.56 29.25
N LEU A 108 42.61 20.83 29.66
CA LEU A 108 43.83 21.54 29.99
C LEU A 108 44.25 21.05 31.38
N PRO A 109 45.32 20.26 31.53
CA PRO A 109 46.03 20.16 32.81
C PRO A 109 46.89 21.43 33.00
N PRO A 110 47.33 21.78 34.22
CA PRO A 110 47.17 21.11 35.52
C PRO A 110 46.23 21.84 36.51
#